data_AF-A0A6S6UJ95-F1
#
_entry.id   AF-A0A6S6UJ95-F1
#
_cell.length_a   1.000
_cell.length_b   1.000
_cell.length_c   1.000
_cell.angle_alpha   90.00
_cell.angle_beta   90.00
_cell.angle_gamma   90.00
#
_symmetry.space_group_name_H-M   'P 1'
#
loop_
_entity.id
_entity.type
_entity.pdbx_description
1 polymer ?
#
loop_
_entity_poly.entity_id
_entity_poly.type
_entity_poly.pdbx_seq_one_letter_code
_entity_poly.pdbx_strand_id
1 'polypeptide(L)'
;MIIKTKHSMQKMSQRGMNKELINIVLIHGFIKKDKIILNKKRCDQFLKKLDKQYKKIKYLKNELLITRLNIYRKTLLKIRDKGGVTLVIMGDTLVTIYNTNIRIKKRRRPKRRK
;
A
#
# COMPACT_ATOMS: atom_id res chain seq x y z
N MET A 1 -10.99 -7.82 -13.70
CA MET A 1 -10.25 -6.55 -13.88
C MET A 1 -10.93 -5.51 -13.00
N ILE A 2 -10.21 -4.75 -12.16
CA ILE A 2 -10.89 -3.79 -11.27
C ILE A 2 -11.34 -2.55 -12.03
N ILE A 3 -12.62 -2.23 -11.91
CA ILE A 3 -13.25 -1.04 -12.48
C ILE A 3 -12.98 0.14 -11.56
N LYS A 4 -12.39 1.22 -12.09
CA LYS A 4 -12.10 2.43 -11.32
C LYS A 4 -13.22 3.44 -11.50
N THR A 5 -13.78 3.89 -10.38
CA THR A 5 -14.74 5.00 -10.39
C THR A 5 -14.04 6.35 -10.51
N LYS A 6 -14.75 7.39 -10.99
CA LYS A 6 -14.27 8.78 -10.99
C LYS A 6 -13.78 9.22 -9.61
N HIS A 7 -14.52 8.86 -8.56
CA HIS A 7 -14.13 9.13 -7.17
C HIS A 7 -12.80 8.46 -6.81
N SER A 8 -12.63 7.18 -7.14
CA SER A 8 -11.38 6.45 -6.87
C SER A 8 -10.19 7.07 -7.62
N MET A 9 -10.36 7.46 -8.88
CA MET A 9 -9.31 8.10 -9.68
C MET A 9 -8.91 9.47 -9.10
N GLN A 10 -9.88 10.27 -8.68
CA GLN A 10 -9.62 11.54 -8.03
C GLN A 10 -8.85 11.34 -6.69
N LYS A 11 -9.26 10.36 -5.88
CA LYS A 11 -8.58 10.03 -4.62
C LYS A 11 -7.18 9.46 -4.84
N MET A 12 -6.97 8.70 -5.92
CA MET A 12 -5.65 8.24 -6.33
C MET A 12 -4.71 9.41 -6.60
N SER A 13 -5.15 10.37 -7.42
CA SER A 13 -4.37 11.56 -7.76
C SER A 13 -4.06 12.40 -6.51
N GLN A 14 -5.09 12.74 -5.71
CA GLN A 14 -4.93 13.52 -4.47
C GLN A 14 -3.97 12.90 -3.46
N ARG A 15 -3.81 11.57 -3.45
CA ARG A 15 -3.01 10.84 -2.47
C ARG A 15 -1.71 10.26 -3.07
N GLY A 16 -1.39 10.61 -4.32
CA GLY A 16 -0.23 10.10 -5.04
C GLY A 16 -0.17 8.57 -5.06
N MET A 17 -1.29 7.91 -5.38
CA MET A 17 -1.42 6.44 -5.40
C MET A 17 -1.35 5.95 -6.85
N ASN A 18 -0.21 5.36 -7.24
CA ASN A 18 0.00 4.83 -8.58
C ASN A 18 -0.67 3.45 -8.76
N LYS A 19 -0.88 3.03 -10.02
CA LYS A 19 -1.45 1.72 -10.36
C LYS A 19 -0.66 0.54 -9.76
N GLU A 20 0.67 0.62 -9.79
CA GLU A 20 1.54 -0.40 -9.18
C GLU A 20 1.27 -0.60 -7.69
N LEU A 21 1.03 0.50 -6.97
CA LEU A 21 0.72 0.46 -5.56
C LEU A 21 -0.55 -0.34 -5.30
N ILE A 22 -1.60 -0.07 -6.09
CA ILE A 22 -2.87 -0.79 -6.01
C ILE A 22 -2.65 -2.27 -6.26
N ASN A 23 -1.91 -2.63 -7.31
CA ASN A 23 -1.61 -4.02 -7.63
C ASN A 23 -0.92 -4.74 -6.45
N ILE A 24 0.06 -4.10 -5.81
CA ILE A 24 0.73 -4.67 -4.63
C ILE A 24 -0.28 -4.89 -3.48
N VAL A 25 -1.16 -3.93 -3.21
CA VAL A 25 -2.16 -4.08 -2.13
C VAL A 25 -3.18 -5.17 -2.47
N LEU A 26 -3.57 -5.34 -3.72
CA LEU A 26 -4.46 -6.44 -4.15
C LEU A 26 -3.81 -7.81 -3.96
N ILE A 27 -2.52 -7.93 -4.29
CA ILE A 27 -1.80 -9.21 -4.24
C ILE A 27 -1.43 -9.60 -2.80
N HIS A 28 -1.06 -8.62 -1.95
CA HIS A 28 -0.48 -8.88 -0.63
C HIS A 28 -1.30 -8.39 0.55
N GLY A 29 -2.35 -7.62 0.30
CA GLY A 29 -3.28 -7.16 1.33
C GLY A 29 -4.10 -8.32 1.88
N PHE A 30 -4.58 -8.17 3.11
CA PHE A 30 -5.57 -9.08 3.67
C PHE A 30 -6.97 -8.49 3.49
N ILE A 31 -7.93 -9.36 3.27
CA ILE A 31 -9.34 -8.98 3.13
C ILE A 31 -9.95 -8.83 4.53
N LYS A 32 -10.69 -7.76 4.73
CA LYS A 32 -11.49 -7.50 5.93
C LYS A 32 -12.81 -6.87 5.51
N LYS A 33 -13.87 -7.69 5.41
CA LYS A 33 -15.15 -7.30 4.80
C LYS A 33 -14.87 -6.72 3.39
N ASP A 34 -15.37 -5.53 3.09
CA ASP A 34 -15.25 -4.86 1.78
C ASP A 34 -13.90 -4.14 1.59
N LYS A 35 -12.89 -4.47 2.41
CA LYS A 35 -11.60 -3.77 2.44
C LYS A 35 -10.45 -4.72 2.21
N ILE A 36 -9.50 -4.28 1.39
CA ILE A 36 -8.20 -4.93 1.26
C ILE A 36 -7.16 -4.02 1.91
N ILE A 37 -6.51 -4.53 2.96
CA ILE A 37 -5.64 -3.75 3.83
C ILE A 37 -4.22 -4.29 3.75
N LEU A 38 -3.27 -3.41 3.46
CA LEU A 38 -1.85 -3.69 3.57
C LEU A 38 -1.23 -2.75 4.60
N ASN A 39 -1.02 -3.26 5.82
CA ASN A 39 -0.50 -2.47 6.94
C ASN A 39 1.04 -2.39 6.93
N LYS A 40 1.58 -1.43 7.70
CA LYS A 40 3.03 -1.23 7.84
C LYS A 40 3.78 -2.52 8.22
N LYS A 41 3.27 -3.27 9.21
CA LYS A 41 3.92 -4.50 9.71
C LYS A 41 4.03 -5.58 8.63
N ARG A 42 2.99 -5.77 7.81
CA ARG A 42 2.99 -6.68 6.66
C ARG A 42 3.97 -6.21 5.59
N CYS A 43 4.02 -4.90 5.31
CA CYS A 43 5.04 -4.36 4.42
C CYS A 43 6.46 -4.72 4.89
N ASP A 44 6.76 -4.54 6.18
CA ASP A 44 8.08 -4.89 6.74
C ASP A 44 8.40 -6.38 6.58
N GLN A 45 7.41 -7.26 6.75
CA GLN A 45 7.57 -8.70 6.51
C GLN A 45 7.86 -9.01 5.03
N PHE A 46 7.14 -8.36 4.10
CA PHE A 46 7.35 -8.56 2.67
C PHE A 46 8.70 -8.01 2.21
N LEU A 47 9.12 -6.85 2.72
CA LEU A 47 10.47 -6.32 2.48
C LEU A 47 11.53 -7.35 2.89
N LYS A 48 11.47 -7.87 4.12
CA LYS A 48 12.44 -8.90 4.58
C LYS A 48 12.50 -10.12 3.66
N LYS A 49 11.37 -10.55 3.08
CA LYS A 49 11.32 -11.66 2.11
C LYS A 49 11.96 -11.27 0.78
N LEU A 50 11.64 -10.09 0.26
CA LEU A 50 12.22 -9.53 -0.97
C LEU A 50 13.74 -9.36 -0.85
N ASP A 51 14.25 -8.89 0.29
CA ASP A 51 15.69 -8.74 0.55
C ASP A 51 16.44 -10.07 0.40
N LYS A 52 15.85 -11.16 0.91
CA LYS A 52 16.42 -12.51 0.77
C LYS A 52 16.44 -12.97 -0.68
N GLN A 53 15.34 -12.76 -1.41
CA GLN A 53 15.24 -13.10 -2.83
C GLN A 53 16.21 -12.28 -3.68
N TYR A 54 16.32 -10.99 -3.39
CA TYR A 54 17.24 -10.08 -4.08
C TYR A 54 18.68 -10.53 -3.95
N LYS A 55 19.12 -10.95 -2.75
CA LYS A 55 20.46 -11.52 -2.55
C LYS A 55 20.69 -12.71 -3.48
N LYS A 56 19.77 -13.69 -3.49
CA LYS A 56 19.86 -14.88 -4.35
C LYS A 56 19.97 -14.52 -5.84
N ILE A 57 19.15 -13.58 -6.29
CA ILE A 57 19.10 -13.15 -7.71
C ILE A 57 20.33 -12.32 -8.10
N LYS A 58 20.89 -11.53 -7.17
CA LYS A 58 22.13 -10.79 -7.40
C LYS A 58 23.29 -11.72 -7.72
N TYR A 59 23.38 -12.89 -7.09
CA TYR A 59 24.38 -13.91 -7.43
C TYR A 59 24.19 -14.47 -8.85
N LEU A 60 22.95 -14.58 -9.31
CA LEU A 60 22.61 -15.06 -10.66
C LEU A 60 22.86 -14.02 -11.77
N LYS A 61 23.28 -12.78 -11.43
CA LYS A 61 23.56 -11.67 -12.37
C LYS A 61 22.44 -11.37 -13.38
N ASN A 62 21.17 -11.55 -12.99
CA ASN A 62 20.04 -11.24 -13.86
C ASN A 62 19.58 -9.78 -13.67
N GLU A 63 20.09 -8.88 -14.50
CA GLU A 63 19.85 -7.43 -14.45
C GLU A 63 18.37 -7.03 -14.60
N LEU A 64 17.63 -7.70 -15.48
CA LEU A 64 16.20 -7.42 -15.72
C LEU A 64 15.36 -7.71 -14.48
N LEU A 65 15.60 -8.85 -13.82
CA LEU A 65 14.92 -9.24 -12.59
C LEU A 65 15.27 -8.31 -11.43
N ILE A 66 16.55 -7.94 -11.29
CA ILE A 66 17.04 -7.00 -10.29
C ILE A 66 16.30 -5.66 -10.42
N THR A 67 16.17 -5.14 -11.64
CA THR A 67 15.48 -3.88 -11.92
C THR A 67 14.01 -3.95 -11.53
N ARG A 68 13.30 -5.02 -11.93
CA ARG A 68 11.89 -5.23 -11.57
C ARG A 68 11.70 -5.32 -10.05
N LEU A 69 12.57 -6.05 -9.36
CA LEU A 69 12.53 -6.16 -7.90
C LEU A 69 12.81 -4.84 -7.19
N ASN A 70 13.69 -4.01 -7.73
CA ASN A 70 13.97 -2.68 -7.18
C ASN A 70 12.76 -1.75 -7.30
N ILE A 71 12.07 -1.76 -8.44
CA ILE A 71 10.81 -1.01 -8.61
C ILE A 71 9.76 -1.52 -7.61
N TYR A 72 9.60 -2.83 -7.51
CA TYR A 72 8.65 -3.45 -6.60
C TYR A 72 8.93 -3.08 -5.14
N ARG A 73 10.21 -3.18 -4.72
CA ARG A 73 10.69 -2.77 -3.39
C ARG A 73 10.39 -1.30 -3.13
N LYS A 74 10.69 -0.41 -4.07
CA LYS A 74 10.44 1.05 -3.95
C LYS A 74 8.96 1.34 -3.74
N THR A 75 8.08 0.67 -4.48
CA THR A 75 6.63 0.85 -4.32
C THR A 75 6.15 0.32 -2.97
N LEU A 76 6.69 -0.81 -2.49
CA LEU A 76 6.35 -1.37 -1.19
C LEU A 76 6.86 -0.51 0.00
N LEU A 77 8.03 0.11 -0.14
CA LEU A 77 8.53 1.13 0.79
C LEU A 77 7.60 2.35 0.84
N LYS A 78 7.15 2.86 -0.31
CA LYS A 78 6.17 3.96 -0.35
C LYS A 78 4.88 3.64 0.39
N ILE A 79 4.36 2.41 0.26
CA ILE A 79 3.17 1.97 1.01
C ILE A 79 3.46 1.97 2.51
N ARG A 80 4.61 1.43 2.91
CA ARG A 80 5.05 1.39 4.31
C ARG A 80 5.15 2.79 4.91
N ASP A 81 5.78 3.73 4.19
CA ASP A 81 6.03 5.08 4.67
C ASP A 81 4.72 5.88 4.80
N LYS A 82 3.71 5.58 3.97
CA LYS A 82 2.32 6.06 4.14
C LYS A 82 1.59 5.46 5.33
N GLY A 83 2.21 4.53 6.07
CA GLY A 83 1.62 3.82 7.21
C GLY A 83 0.75 2.62 6.80
N GLY A 84 0.86 2.16 5.56
CA GLY A 84 -0.03 1.17 4.96
C GLY A 84 -1.15 1.82 4.13
N VAL A 85 -1.78 1.02 3.27
CA VAL A 85 -2.86 1.46 2.37
C VAL A 85 -4.03 0.47 2.45
N THR A 86 -5.23 1.04 2.42
CA THR A 86 -6.50 0.33 2.38
C THR A 86 -7.24 0.67 1.11
N LEU A 87 -7.65 -0.38 0.38
CA LEU A 87 -8.58 -0.31 -0.74
C LEU A 87 -9.97 -0.67 -0.21
N VAL A 88 -10.99 0.04 -0.67
CA VAL A 88 -12.40 -0.32 -0.47
C VAL A 88 -12.94 -0.75 -1.82
N ILE A 89 -13.39 -1.99 -1.90
CA ILE A 89 -13.83 -2.63 -3.13
C ILE A 89 -15.24 -3.16 -2.92
N MET A 90 -16.11 -2.92 -3.90
CA MET A 90 -17.47 -3.44 -3.93
C MET A 90 -17.63 -4.25 -5.22
N GLY A 91 -17.70 -5.58 -5.10
CA GLY A 91 -17.59 -6.49 -6.25
C GLY A 91 -16.26 -6.28 -6.97
N ASP A 92 -16.31 -5.90 -8.25
CA ASP A 92 -15.13 -5.57 -9.07
C ASP A 92 -14.78 -4.08 -9.09
N THR A 93 -15.54 -3.24 -8.37
CA THR A 93 -15.41 -1.79 -8.44
C THR A 93 -14.58 -1.24 -7.28
N LEU A 94 -13.54 -0.47 -7.62
CA LEU A 94 -12.77 0.28 -6.64
C LEU A 94 -13.54 1.55 -6.24
N VAL A 95 -14.03 1.55 -5.01
CA VAL A 95 -14.78 2.67 -4.44
C VAL A 95 -13.80 3.76 -4.02
N THR A 96 -12.86 3.44 -3.14
CA THR A 96 -11.89 4.43 -2.63
C THR A 96 -10.60 3.79 -2.12
N ILE A 97 -9.58 4.62 -1.92
CA ILE A 97 -8.26 4.22 -1.46
C ILE A 97 -7.77 5.20 -0.41
N TYR A 98 -7.37 4.75 0.76
CA TYR A 98 -6.88 5.62 1.85
C TYR A 98 -5.71 4.97 2.61
N ASN A 99 -4.95 5.77 3.36
CA ASN A 99 -3.85 5.23 4.17
C ASN A 99 -4.40 4.52 5.41
N THR A 100 -3.90 3.32 5.74
CA THR A 100 -4.45 2.48 6.82
C THR A 100 -4.24 3.09 8.21
N ASN A 101 -3.03 3.58 8.50
CA ASN A 101 -2.68 4.10 9.82
C ASN A 101 -2.91 5.62 9.93
N ILE A 102 -4.09 6.10 9.54
CA ILE A 102 -4.49 7.46 9.93
C ILE A 102 -4.70 7.43 11.44
N ARG A 103 -3.72 7.92 12.21
CA ARG A 103 -3.93 8.25 13.62
C ARG A 103 -5.06 9.28 13.62
N ILE A 104 -6.26 8.88 14.05
CA ILE A 104 -7.32 9.84 14.38
C ILE A 104 -6.68 10.72 15.45
N LYS A 105 -6.34 11.98 15.11
CA LYS A 105 -5.89 12.95 16.10
C LYS A 105 -7.03 13.00 17.12
N LYS A 106 -6.85 12.41 18.30
CA LYS A 106 -7.81 12.57 19.40
C LYS A 106 -8.02 14.08 19.52
N ARG A 107 -9.26 14.55 19.33
CA ARG A 107 -9.60 15.97 19.55
C ARG A 107 -9.02 16.33 20.93
N ARG A 108 -8.10 17.31 20.97
CA ARG A 108 -7.58 17.80 22.25
C ARG A 108 -8.80 18.28 23.03
N ARG A 109 -9.05 17.70 24.21
CA ARG A 109 -10.11 18.23 25.11
C ARG A 109 -9.76 19.70 25.37
N PRO A 110 -10.71 20.64 25.24
CA PRO A 110 -10.44 22.03 25.59
C PRO A 110 -9.94 22.08 27.05
N LYS A 111 -8.85 22.81 27.30
CA LYS A 111 -8.39 23.07 28.67
C LYS A 111 -9.53 23.77 29.40
N ARG A 112 -10.07 23.17 30.47
CA ARG A 112 -10.93 23.88 31.42
C ARG A 112 -10.13 25.09 31.91
N ARG A 113 -10.63 26.30 31.64
CA ARG A 113 -10.14 27.51 32.33
C ARG A 113 -10.47 27.31 33.81
N LYS A 114 -9.46 27.45 34.67
CA LYS A 114 -9.65 27.54 36.11
C LYS A 114 -10.18 28.93 36.44
#